data_AF-A0A7Y4GPR7-F1
#
_entry.id   AF-A0A7Y4GPR7-F1
#
_cell.length_a   1.000
_cell.length_b   1.000
_cell.length_c   1.000
_cell.angle_alpha   90.00
_cell.angle_beta   90.00
_cell.angle_gamma   90.00
#
_symmetry.space_group_name_H-M   'P 1'
#
loop_
_entity.id
_entity.type
_entity.pdbx_description
1 polymer ?
#
loop_
_entity_poly.entity_id
_entity_poly.type
_entity_poly.pdbx_seq_one_letter_code
_entity_poly.pdbx_strand_id
1 'polypeptide(L)' 'MRTEPRCSECDSEDPKIISLRNPARERYCGRFCLNKGHESFIRWIRRANAEVAS' A
#
# COMPACT_ATOMS: atom_id res chain seq x y z
N MET A 1 -2.33 23.13 0.67
CA MET A 1 -1.70 21.80 0.76
C MET A 1 -2.62 20.93 1.60
N ARG A 2 -3.04 19.76 1.11
CA ARG A 2 -3.86 18.84 1.91
C ARG A 2 -2.98 18.21 2.97
N THR A 3 -3.29 18.49 4.24
CA THR A 3 -2.47 18.14 5.41
C THR A 3 -2.64 16.69 5.84
N GLU A 4 -3.77 16.06 5.46
CA GLU A 4 -4.07 14.70 5.88
C GLU A 4 -3.72 13.66 4.82
N PRO A 5 -3.12 12.54 5.26
CA PRO A 5 -2.81 11.42 4.39
C PRO A 5 -4.09 10.73 3.93
N ARG A 6 -4.11 10.27 2.67
CA ARG A 6 -5.25 9.57 2.07
C ARG A 6 -5.00 8.06 2.07
N CYS A 7 -6.05 7.28 1.80
CA CYS A 7 -5.93 5.86 1.56
C CYS A 7 -5.07 5.61 0.32
N SER A 8 -3.98 4.87 0.47
CA SER A 8 -3.03 4.54 -0.61
C SER A 8 -3.68 3.77 -1.76
N GLU A 9 -4.78 3.06 -1.50
CA GLU A 9 -5.39 2.16 -2.49
C GLU A 9 -6.61 2.72 -3.25
N CYS A 10 -7.42 3.56 -2.61
CA CYS A 10 -8.66 4.10 -3.19
C CYS A 10 -8.79 5.61 -3.05
N ASP A 11 -7.76 6.26 -2.52
CA ASP A 11 -7.70 7.71 -2.33
C ASP A 11 -8.77 8.29 -1.39
N SER A 12 -9.40 7.45 -0.56
CA SER A 12 -10.33 7.91 0.49
C SER A 12 -9.65 8.86 1.50
N GLU A 13 -10.38 9.88 1.94
CA GLU A 13 -9.91 10.93 2.86
C GLU A 13 -9.83 10.48 4.33
N ASP A 14 -10.39 9.31 4.67
CA ASP A 14 -10.47 8.81 6.05
C ASP A 14 -9.73 7.47 6.19
N PRO A 15 -8.38 7.45 6.12
CA PRO A 15 -7.62 6.24 6.37
C PRO A 15 -7.53 5.92 7.87
N LYS A 16 -7.88 4.68 8.22
CA LYS A 16 -8.00 4.20 9.61
C LYS A 16 -6.89 3.25 10.01
N ILE A 17 -6.20 2.69 9.02
CA ILE A 17 -5.20 1.64 9.21
C ILE A 17 -3.87 2.14 8.66
N ILE A 18 -2.80 1.97 9.42
CA ILE A 18 -1.43 2.25 8.99
C ILE A 18 -0.71 0.91 8.81
N SER A 19 -0.13 0.65 7.64
CA SER A 19 0.73 -0.52 7.46
C SER A 19 2.11 -0.27 8.05
N LEU A 20 2.43 -1.02 9.11
CA LEU A 20 3.74 -0.98 9.75
C LEU A 20 4.80 -1.79 9.01
N ARG A 21 4.37 -2.69 8.12
CA ARG A 21 5.27 -3.57 7.35
C ARG A 21 5.75 -2.93 6.05
N ASN A 22 5.04 -1.91 5.56
CA ASN A 22 5.49 -1.14 4.41
C ASN A 22 6.34 0.05 4.92
N PRO A 23 7.62 0.17 4.51
CA PRO A 23 8.47 1.31 4.90
C PRO A 23 7.89 2.67 4.47
N ALA A 24 7.04 2.72 3.45
CA ALA A 24 6.33 3.92 3.03
C ALA A 24 5.20 4.34 4.00
N ARG A 25 4.92 3.55 5.06
CA ARG A 25 3.85 3.79 6.05
C ARG A 25 2.50 4.11 5.40
N GLU A 26 2.19 3.35 4.34
CA GLU A 26 0.93 3.47 3.61
C GLU A 26 -0.26 3.36 4.55
N ARG A 27 -1.30 4.14 4.24
CA ARG A 27 -2.52 4.19 5.05
C ARG A 27 -3.71 3.69 4.25
N TYR A 28 -4.66 3.05 4.91
CA TYR A 28 -5.82 2.45 4.25
C TYR A 28 -7.11 2.78 5.00
N CYS A 29 -8.20 3.03 4.26
CA CYS A 29 -9.52 3.31 4.83
C CYS A 29 -10.18 2.09 5.48
N GLY A 30 -9.72 0.87 5.16
CA GLY A 30 -10.25 -0.35 5.74
C GLY A 30 -9.50 -1.60 5.29
N ARG A 31 -9.97 -2.75 5.80
CA ARG A 31 -9.32 -4.06 5.61
C ARG A 31 -9.22 -4.47 4.13
N PHE A 32 -10.22 -4.13 3.33
CA PHE A 32 -10.21 -4.43 1.89
C PHE A 32 -9.06 -3.73 1.16
N CYS A 33 -8.90 -2.42 1.38
CA CYS A 33 -7.82 -1.64 0.77
C CYS A 33 -6.45 -2.09 1.27
N LEU A 34 -6.32 -2.45 2.55
CA LEU A 34 -5.08 -3.03 3.09
C LEU A 34 -4.70 -4.32 2.35
N ASN A 35 -5.66 -5.24 2.17
CA ASN A 35 -5.39 -6.52 1.51
C ASN A 35 -4.98 -6.32 0.04
N LYS A 36 -5.68 -5.43 -0.68
CA LYS A 36 -5.32 -5.03 -2.04
C LYS A 36 -3.90 -4.45 -2.12
N GLY A 37 -3.55 -3.53 -1.22
CA GLY A 37 -2.19 -2.96 -1.15
C GLY A 37 -1.12 -4.03 -0.91
N HIS A 38 -1.37 -4.99 -0.02
CA HIS A 38 -0.46 -6.12 0.20
C HIS A 38 -0.29 -7.02 -1.04
N GLU A 39 -1.38 -7.34 -1.76
CA GLU A 39 -1.30 -8.11 -3.00
C GLU A 39 -0.49 -7.37 -4.08
N SER A 40 -0.72 -6.07 -4.23
CA SER A 40 0.03 -5.19 -5.14
C SER A 40 1.53 -5.19 -4.79
N PHE A 41 1.86 -5.05 -3.51
CA PHE A 41 3.24 -5.07 -3.02
C PHE A 41 3.95 -6.41 -3.28
N ILE A 42 3.28 -7.54 -2.98
CA ILE A 42 3.83 -8.89 -3.25
C ILE A 42 4.07 -9.08 -4.75
N ARG A 43 3.14 -8.61 -5.60
CA ARG A 43 3.29 -8.69 -7.05
C ARG A 43 4.47 -7.87 -7.54
N TRP A 44 4.67 -6.68 -7.00
CA TRP A 44 5.83 -5.84 -7.31
C TRP A 44 7.15 -6.51 -6.92
N ILE A 45 7.27 -7.03 -5.69
CA ILE A 45 8.47 -7.77 -5.27
C ILE A 45 8.77 -8.94 -6.20
N ARG A 46 7.74 -9.72 -6.57
CA ARG A 46 7.92 -10.88 -7.46
C ARG A 46 8.46 -10.47 -8.84
N ARG A 47 7.97 -9.35 -9.40
CA ARG A 47 8.47 -8.83 -10.68
C ARG A 47 9.92 -8.34 -10.57
N ALA A 48 10.22 -7.54 -9.54
CA ALA A 48 11.57 -7.05 -9.29
C ALA A 48 12.57 -8.21 -9.12
N ASN A 49 12.21 -9.26 -8.37
CA ASN A 49 13.07 -10.44 -8.21
C ASN A 49 13.26 -11.21 -9.52
N ALA A 50 12.24 -11.29 -10.38
CA ALA A 50 12.36 -11.95 -11.67
C ALA A 50 13.27 -11.17 -12.63
N GLU A 51 13.23 -9.84 -12.59
CA GLU A 51 14.14 -8.97 -13.36
C GLU A 51 15.59 -9.12 -12.91
N VAL A 52 15.85 -9.24 -11.60
CA VAL A 52 17.21 -9.45 -11.06
C VAL A 52 17.77 -10.84 -11.37
N ALA A 53 16.89 -11.84 -11.52
CA ALA A 53 17.29 -13.22 -11.83
C ALA A 53 17.53 -13.49 -13.32
N SER A 54 17.26 -12.51 -14.20
CA SER A 54 17.50 -12.57 -15.65
C SER A 54 18.82 -11.92 -16.04
#